data_AF-A0A142XME5-F1
#
_entry.id   AF-A0A142XME5-F1
#
_cell.length_a   1.000
_cell.length_b   1.000
_cell.length_c   1.000
_cell.angle_alpha   90.00
_cell.angle_beta   90.00
_cell.angle_gamma   90.00
#
_symmetry.space_group_name_H-M   'P 1'
#
loop_
_entity.id
_entity.type
_entity.pdbx_description
1 polymer ?
#
loop_
_entity_poly.entity_id
_entity_poly.type
_entity_poly.pdbx_seq_one_letter_code
_entity_poly.pdbx_strand_id
1 'polypeptide(L)'
;MSQLPFRDFYDAIKRNDIVKLQQILTDHPGFLQEDVGAESWLQIAAKYADIATVEFFVQVGLDVTPALEDAVLYDRVDVARLLLDHGAKILTTDVGWGGAPLLAVAIDSVKMTQLLLDRGADPNVSWGSPPTSVLSKALDRGRTEVAELLLAHGATPTAPAPESPVTLREEIVRHFALRIGPVEPLSIAEIVPGEVAVSVHIVPPAPGHGYLLLFTTGMSDRALTVPAGREDDRYAELVLLLPSDWKLNPDSLADSRSGWAIEWLRRAAHFFHEHRTWIGPGYGILANGSPPQPLAPGLPFDSLLLFHPESGTAQVRVADGREIRFYTVYPLHPDERFLETHQGPAALLERLAPQASFPIIDVHRPSAVG
;
A
#
# COMPACT_ATOMS: atom_id res chain seq x y z
N MET A 1 38.75 -6.51 32.19
CA MET A 1 37.31 -6.69 31.89
C MET A 1 37.23 -7.73 30.80
N SER A 2 36.85 -8.97 31.13
CA SER A 2 36.69 -10.04 30.12
C SER A 2 35.60 -9.60 29.13
N GLN A 3 35.89 -9.69 27.83
CA GLN A 3 34.84 -9.56 26.82
C GLN A 3 33.80 -10.65 27.08
N LEU A 4 32.53 -10.27 27.15
CA LEU A 4 31.42 -11.19 27.28
C LEU A 4 31.37 -12.12 26.05
N PRO A 5 31.15 -13.43 26.22
CA PRO A 5 31.33 -14.44 25.16
C PRO A 5 30.16 -14.51 24.18
N PHE A 6 29.54 -13.37 23.82
CA PHE A 6 28.34 -13.32 22.98
C PHE A 6 28.47 -14.07 21.66
N ARG A 7 29.57 -13.84 20.93
CA ARG A 7 29.80 -14.49 19.62
C ARG A 7 29.96 -16.01 19.79
N ASP A 8 30.75 -16.43 20.77
CA ASP A 8 31.00 -17.84 21.02
C ASP A 8 29.73 -18.57 21.48
N PHE A 9 28.90 -17.91 22.29
CA PHE A 9 27.62 -18.44 22.73
C PHE A 9 26.64 -18.55 21.57
N TYR A 10 26.51 -17.51 20.75
CA TYR A 10 25.69 -17.53 19.54
C TYR A 10 26.12 -18.61 18.55
N ASP A 11 27.42 -18.76 18.31
CA ASP A 11 27.98 -19.79 17.44
C ASP A 11 27.73 -21.20 18.01
N ALA A 12 27.81 -21.37 19.33
CA ALA A 12 27.48 -22.63 20.01
C ALA A 12 26.00 -23.00 19.84
N ILE A 13 25.06 -22.03 19.91
CA ILE A 13 23.64 -22.26 19.62
C ILE A 13 23.45 -22.77 18.20
N LYS A 14 24.05 -22.10 17.20
CA LYS A 14 23.91 -22.52 15.79
C LYS A 14 24.56 -23.86 15.48
N ARG A 15 25.56 -24.26 16.26
CA ARG A 15 26.28 -25.54 16.11
C ARG A 15 25.69 -26.65 16.99
N ASN A 16 24.67 -26.36 17.79
CA ASN A 16 24.08 -27.27 18.78
C ASN A 16 25.11 -27.81 19.79
N ASP A 17 26.09 -26.98 20.17
CA ASP A 17 27.17 -27.35 21.08
C ASP A 17 26.75 -27.09 22.54
N ILE A 18 25.88 -27.96 23.07
CA ILE A 18 25.35 -27.87 24.44
C ILE A 18 26.47 -27.87 25.49
N VAL A 19 27.56 -28.62 25.25
CA VAL A 19 28.71 -28.66 26.16
C VAL A 19 29.36 -27.28 26.26
N LYS A 20 29.56 -26.61 25.12
CA LYS A 20 30.10 -25.25 25.11
C LYS A 20 29.14 -24.25 25.73
N LEU A 21 27.83 -24.37 25.52
CA LEU A 21 26.82 -23.54 26.18
C LEU A 21 26.90 -23.69 27.71
N GLN A 22 26.91 -24.92 28.21
CA GLN A 22 27.04 -25.23 29.64
C GLN A 22 28.34 -24.68 30.24
N GLN A 23 29.45 -24.83 29.51
CA GLN A 23 30.74 -24.27 29.94
C GLN A 23 30.66 -22.75 30.08
N ILE A 24 30.12 -22.05 29.08
CA ILE A 24 29.99 -20.59 29.11
C ILE A 24 29.07 -20.14 30.26
N LEU A 25 27.94 -20.81 30.49
CA LEU A 25 27.04 -20.47 31.60
C LEU A 25 27.65 -20.77 32.98
N THR A 26 28.56 -21.74 33.07
CA THR A 26 29.31 -22.03 34.30
C THR A 26 30.34 -20.94 34.57
N ASP A 27 31.06 -20.50 33.53
CA ASP A 27 32.09 -19.45 33.63
C ASP A 27 31.46 -18.05 33.84
N HIS A 28 30.23 -17.85 33.37
CA HIS A 28 29.48 -16.58 33.44
C HIS A 28 28.07 -16.76 34.02
N PRO A 29 27.92 -16.96 35.35
CA PRO A 29 26.61 -17.06 35.99
C PRO A 29 25.84 -15.74 35.83
N GLY A 30 24.68 -15.77 35.18
CA GLY A 30 23.88 -14.56 34.88
C GLY A 30 23.85 -14.16 33.40
N PHE A 31 24.62 -14.86 32.54
CA PHE A 31 24.74 -14.52 31.12
C PHE A 31 23.42 -14.62 30.34
N LEU A 32 22.47 -15.43 30.80
CA LEU A 32 21.14 -15.56 30.18
C LEU A 32 20.24 -14.34 30.44
N GLN A 33 20.53 -13.55 31.47
CA GLN A 33 19.77 -12.37 31.87
C GLN A 33 20.36 -11.08 31.27
N GLU A 34 21.50 -11.17 30.57
CA GLU A 34 22.09 -10.03 29.88
C GLU A 34 21.29 -9.68 28.63
N ASP A 35 21.11 -8.38 28.40
CA ASP A 35 20.40 -7.84 27.25
C ASP A 35 21.18 -8.14 25.96
N VAL A 36 20.64 -9.03 25.14
CA VAL A 36 21.18 -9.48 23.86
C VAL A 36 20.55 -8.75 22.66
N GLY A 37 19.82 -7.66 22.92
CA GLY A 37 19.07 -6.90 21.94
C GLY A 37 17.60 -7.30 21.92
N ALA A 38 16.97 -7.26 20.74
CA ALA A 38 15.52 -7.43 20.59
C ALA A 38 15.01 -8.87 20.76
N GLU A 39 15.89 -9.87 20.88
CA GLU A 39 15.54 -11.30 20.90
C GLU A 39 16.30 -12.06 21.98
N SER A 40 15.65 -12.99 22.68
CA SER A 40 16.27 -13.87 23.67
C SER A 40 17.08 -15.01 23.03
N TRP A 41 17.96 -15.63 23.82
CA TRP A 41 18.70 -16.83 23.39
C TRP A 41 17.78 -17.99 22.97
N LEU A 42 16.63 -18.14 23.63
CA LEU A 42 15.64 -19.15 23.26
C LEU A 42 14.96 -18.83 21.92
N GLN A 43 14.71 -17.56 21.61
CA GLN A 43 14.20 -17.15 20.29
C GLN A 43 15.21 -17.45 19.17
N ILE A 44 16.49 -17.16 19.40
CA ILE A 44 17.56 -17.52 18.44
C ILE A 44 17.62 -19.05 18.25
N ALA A 45 17.54 -19.83 19.34
CA ALA A 45 17.52 -21.27 19.27
C ALA A 45 16.29 -21.81 18.52
N ALA A 46 15.10 -21.22 18.76
CA ALA A 46 13.86 -21.62 18.10
C ALA A 46 13.91 -21.45 16.57
N LYS A 47 14.65 -20.44 16.08
CA LYS A 47 14.88 -20.22 14.65
C LYS A 47 15.83 -21.26 14.04
N TYR A 48 16.98 -21.44 14.68
CA TYR A 48 18.17 -22.00 14.01
C TYR A 48 18.71 -23.31 14.60
N ALA A 49 18.43 -23.60 15.87
CA ALA A 49 19.04 -24.75 16.56
C ALA A 49 18.19 -26.03 16.42
N ASP A 50 18.73 -27.14 16.90
CA ASP A 50 18.03 -28.41 17.04
C ASP A 50 17.13 -28.43 18.30
N ILE A 51 16.28 -29.46 18.38
CA ILE A 51 15.33 -29.59 19.49
C ILE A 51 16.03 -29.74 20.84
N ALA A 52 17.21 -30.36 20.90
CA ALA A 52 17.95 -30.56 22.14
C ALA A 52 18.49 -29.24 22.70
N THR A 53 18.96 -28.36 21.83
CA THR A 53 19.44 -27.02 22.21
C THR A 53 18.27 -26.13 22.66
N VAL A 54 17.11 -26.22 21.99
CA VAL A 54 15.90 -25.53 22.45
C VAL A 54 15.48 -26.05 23.81
N GLU A 55 15.42 -27.38 24.00
CA GLU A 55 15.05 -28.02 25.26
C GLU A 55 15.99 -27.60 26.41
N PHE A 56 17.29 -27.49 26.15
CA PHE A 56 18.24 -26.94 27.11
C PHE A 56 17.83 -25.53 27.58
N PHE A 57 17.48 -24.63 26.65
CA PHE A 57 17.05 -23.26 27.00
C PHE A 57 15.70 -23.20 27.71
N VAL A 58 14.81 -24.16 27.43
CA VAL A 58 13.54 -24.33 28.16
C VAL A 58 13.81 -24.78 29.59
N GLN A 59 14.71 -25.75 29.81
CA GLN A 59 15.07 -26.28 31.13
C GLN A 59 15.73 -25.25 32.05
N VAL A 60 16.48 -24.29 31.49
CA VAL A 60 17.06 -23.18 32.26
C VAL A 60 16.05 -22.08 32.59
N GLY A 61 14.79 -22.21 32.16
CA GLY A 61 13.66 -21.38 32.60
C GLY A 61 13.48 -20.06 31.84
N LEU A 62 13.92 -19.97 30.57
CA LEU A 62 13.62 -18.82 29.72
C LEU A 62 12.13 -18.79 29.34
N ASP A 63 11.57 -17.59 29.14
CA ASP A 63 10.19 -17.44 28.68
C ASP A 63 10.01 -18.04 27.29
N VAL A 64 9.16 -19.07 27.23
CA VAL A 64 8.88 -19.85 26.03
C VAL A 64 7.90 -19.17 25.07
N THR A 65 7.14 -18.18 25.53
CA THR A 65 6.08 -17.56 24.73
C THR A 65 6.61 -16.82 23.50
N PRO A 66 7.62 -15.92 23.60
CA PRO A 66 8.15 -15.22 22.44
C PRO A 66 8.83 -16.16 21.43
N ALA A 67 9.45 -17.25 21.92
CA ALA A 67 10.10 -18.23 21.06
C ALA A 67 9.11 -19.05 20.22
N LEU A 68 7.86 -19.16 20.64
CA LEU A 68 6.81 -19.82 19.85
C LEU A 68 6.51 -19.04 18.56
N GLU A 69 6.52 -17.71 18.60
CA GLU A 69 6.33 -16.87 17.41
C GLU A 69 7.38 -17.17 16.34
N ASP A 70 8.65 -17.20 16.75
CA ASP A 70 9.77 -17.51 15.87
C ASP A 70 9.70 -18.96 15.35
N ALA A 71 9.33 -19.92 16.20
CA ALA A 71 9.14 -21.31 15.76
C ALA A 71 8.03 -21.43 14.69
N VAL A 72 6.95 -20.67 14.82
CA VAL A 72 5.85 -20.64 13.84
C VAL A 72 6.27 -19.94 12.55
N LEU A 73 6.92 -18.78 12.64
CA LEU A 73 7.37 -18.01 11.48
C LEU A 73 8.35 -18.79 10.60
N TYR A 74 9.22 -19.60 11.21
CA TYR A 74 10.19 -20.44 10.52
C TYR A 74 9.69 -21.87 10.27
N ASP A 75 8.39 -22.13 10.47
CA ASP A 75 7.71 -23.43 10.26
C ASP A 75 8.40 -24.62 10.98
N ARG A 76 8.95 -24.38 12.17
CA ARG A 76 9.64 -25.37 13.01
C ARG A 76 8.63 -26.13 13.88
N VAL A 77 7.81 -26.99 13.27
CA VAL A 77 6.68 -27.70 13.92
C VAL A 77 7.07 -28.43 15.21
N ASP A 78 8.20 -29.14 15.23
CA ASP A 78 8.64 -29.90 16.41
C ASP A 78 9.09 -28.99 17.56
N VAL A 79 9.70 -27.85 17.23
CA VAL A 79 10.09 -26.81 18.20
C VAL A 79 8.84 -26.13 18.76
N ALA A 80 7.89 -25.75 17.91
CA ALA A 80 6.62 -25.17 18.34
C ALA A 80 5.86 -26.13 19.28
N ARG A 81 5.87 -27.44 18.98
CA ARG A 81 5.28 -28.47 19.84
C ARG A 81 5.93 -28.51 21.21
N LEU A 82 7.27 -28.57 21.26
CA LEU A 82 8.04 -28.55 22.49
C LEU A 82 7.71 -27.31 23.35
N LEU A 83 7.69 -26.13 22.74
CA LEU A 83 7.40 -24.87 23.43
C LEU A 83 5.98 -24.84 23.99
N LEU A 84 4.99 -25.31 23.22
CA LEU A 84 3.61 -25.44 23.66
C LEU A 84 3.47 -26.47 24.80
N ASP A 85 4.20 -27.59 24.75
CA ASP A 85 4.22 -28.60 25.82
C ASP A 85 4.79 -28.01 27.14
N HIS A 86 5.61 -26.97 27.05
CA HIS A 86 6.16 -26.23 28.19
C HIS A 86 5.40 -24.92 28.52
N GLY A 87 4.18 -24.77 27.99
CA GLY A 87 3.26 -23.70 28.40
C GLY A 87 3.40 -22.38 27.64
N ALA A 88 4.03 -22.36 26.46
CA ALA A 88 3.99 -21.20 25.58
C ALA A 88 2.55 -20.81 25.25
N LYS A 89 2.23 -19.52 25.33
CA LYS A 89 0.89 -19.01 25.05
C LYS A 89 0.70 -18.78 23.56
N ILE A 90 -0.45 -19.18 23.04
CA ILE A 90 -0.87 -18.84 21.68
C ILE A 90 -1.46 -17.43 21.70
N LEU A 91 -0.75 -16.48 21.10
CA LEU A 91 -1.20 -15.09 21.04
C LEU A 91 -2.23 -14.88 19.93
N THR A 92 -3.34 -14.25 20.29
CA THR A 92 -4.48 -13.98 19.40
C THR A 92 -4.41 -12.61 18.74
N THR A 93 -3.50 -11.74 19.19
CA THR A 93 -3.16 -10.44 18.63
C THR A 93 -1.70 -10.14 18.94
N ASP A 94 -1.10 -9.19 18.20
CA ASP A 94 0.18 -8.57 18.59
C ASP A 94 1.44 -9.46 18.46
N VAL A 95 1.44 -10.41 17.51
CA VAL A 95 2.71 -11.00 17.04
C VAL A 95 3.40 -10.02 16.07
N GLY A 96 4.72 -9.92 16.13
CA GLY A 96 5.50 -8.90 15.40
C GLY A 96 5.22 -8.78 13.89
N TRP A 97 5.60 -7.64 13.30
CA TRP A 97 5.43 -7.28 11.87
C TRP A 97 3.98 -7.27 11.36
N GLY A 98 3.06 -6.64 12.10
CA GLY A 98 1.73 -6.27 11.58
C GLY A 98 0.54 -6.65 12.45
N GLY A 99 0.76 -7.13 13.67
CA GLY A 99 -0.31 -7.37 14.65
C GLY A 99 -1.23 -8.54 14.30
N ALA A 100 -0.77 -9.46 13.44
CA ALA A 100 -1.53 -10.64 13.07
C ALA A 100 -1.61 -11.63 14.26
N PRO A 101 -2.62 -12.50 14.34
CA PRO A 101 -2.67 -13.61 15.29
C PRO A 101 -1.65 -14.67 14.88
N LEU A 102 -1.09 -15.42 15.84
CA LEU A 102 -0.10 -16.47 15.55
C LEU A 102 -0.63 -17.50 14.54
N LEU A 103 -1.93 -17.82 14.63
CA LEU A 103 -2.60 -18.74 13.72
C LEU A 103 -2.63 -18.22 12.26
N ALA A 104 -2.66 -16.91 12.04
CA ALA A 104 -2.60 -16.31 10.70
C ALA A 104 -1.23 -16.47 10.04
N VAL A 105 -0.15 -16.53 10.83
CA VAL A 105 1.21 -16.78 10.33
C VAL A 105 1.36 -18.24 9.87
N ALA A 106 0.65 -19.16 10.52
CA ALA A 106 0.75 -20.59 10.24
C ALA A 106 -0.04 -21.07 9.00
N ILE A 107 -0.85 -20.22 8.34
CA ILE A 107 -1.82 -20.64 7.30
C ILE A 107 -1.19 -21.27 6.05
N ASP A 108 0.11 -21.09 5.84
CA ASP A 108 0.85 -21.70 4.74
C ASP A 108 1.38 -23.11 5.08
N SER A 109 1.23 -23.55 6.34
CA SER A 109 1.64 -24.87 6.84
C SER A 109 0.47 -25.59 7.53
N VAL A 110 0.00 -26.67 6.91
CA VAL A 110 -1.07 -27.53 7.44
C VAL A 110 -0.70 -28.11 8.80
N LYS A 111 0.52 -28.63 8.93
CA LYS A 111 0.99 -29.26 10.17
C LYS A 111 1.11 -28.26 11.31
N MET A 112 1.61 -27.05 11.03
CA MET A 112 1.70 -25.99 12.03
C MET A 112 0.30 -25.50 12.43
N THR A 113 -0.59 -25.28 11.46
CA THR A 113 -1.97 -24.87 11.74
C THR A 113 -2.69 -25.91 12.59
N GLN A 114 -2.62 -27.19 12.22
CA GLN A 114 -3.18 -28.29 13.00
C GLN A 114 -2.65 -28.29 14.44
N LEU A 115 -1.32 -28.16 14.62
CA LEU A 115 -0.70 -28.11 15.94
C LEU A 115 -1.27 -26.97 16.78
N LEU A 116 -1.33 -25.76 16.25
CA LEU A 116 -1.84 -24.60 17.01
C LEU A 116 -3.31 -24.79 17.39
N LEU A 117 -4.13 -25.27 16.45
CA LEU A 117 -5.55 -25.55 16.68
C LEU A 117 -5.77 -26.64 17.73
N ASP A 118 -5.01 -27.74 17.68
CA ASP A 118 -5.07 -28.82 18.69
C ASP A 118 -4.64 -28.36 20.08
N ARG A 119 -3.87 -27.26 20.15
CA ARG A 119 -3.43 -26.61 21.39
C ARG A 119 -4.31 -25.43 21.79
N GLY A 120 -5.49 -25.30 21.19
CA GLY A 120 -6.52 -24.36 21.62
C GLY A 120 -6.40 -22.96 21.01
N ALA A 121 -5.71 -22.82 19.87
CA ALA A 121 -5.79 -21.58 19.09
C ALA A 121 -7.25 -21.29 18.69
N ASP A 122 -7.72 -20.07 18.92
CA ASP A 122 -9.07 -19.66 18.50
C ASP A 122 -9.11 -19.57 16.96
N PRO A 123 -9.93 -20.39 16.28
CA PRO A 123 -10.02 -20.40 14.82
C PRO A 123 -10.80 -19.19 14.25
N ASN A 124 -11.44 -18.40 15.12
CA ASN A 124 -12.22 -17.21 14.74
C ASN A 124 -11.45 -15.90 14.94
N VAL A 125 -10.14 -15.96 15.20
CA VAL A 125 -9.32 -14.75 15.30
C VAL A 125 -9.32 -13.96 13.97
N SER A 126 -9.32 -12.64 14.11
CA SER A 126 -9.29 -11.70 12.99
C SER A 126 -8.37 -10.53 13.31
N TRP A 127 -7.79 -9.92 12.28
CA TRP A 127 -6.89 -8.78 12.44
C TRP A 127 -6.99 -7.78 11.29
N GLY A 128 -6.38 -6.63 11.48
CA GLY A 128 -6.40 -5.54 10.50
C GLY A 128 -7.71 -4.74 10.52
N SER A 129 -7.74 -3.72 9.68
CA SER A 129 -8.91 -2.87 9.44
C SER A 129 -9.06 -2.70 7.92
N PRO A 130 -10.12 -3.26 7.29
CA PRO A 130 -11.18 -4.07 7.89
C PRO A 130 -10.67 -5.41 8.46
N PRO A 131 -11.37 -5.98 9.46
CA PRO A 131 -10.96 -7.24 10.08
C PRO A 131 -10.99 -8.40 9.07
N THR A 132 -9.85 -9.06 8.92
CA THR A 132 -9.66 -10.27 8.10
C THR A 132 -9.63 -11.47 9.03
N SER A 133 -10.49 -12.47 8.83
CA SER A 133 -10.45 -13.72 9.61
C SER A 133 -9.39 -14.67 9.07
N VAL A 134 -8.88 -15.57 9.91
CA VAL A 134 -7.91 -16.59 9.46
C VAL A 134 -8.51 -17.48 8.37
N LEU A 135 -9.80 -17.83 8.51
CA LEU A 135 -10.53 -18.61 7.52
C LEU A 135 -10.63 -17.88 6.17
N SER A 136 -11.01 -16.60 6.15
CA SER A 136 -11.09 -15.84 4.90
C SER A 136 -9.71 -15.72 4.24
N LYS A 137 -8.66 -15.49 5.04
CA LYS A 137 -7.29 -15.42 4.53
C LYS A 137 -6.80 -16.73 3.91
N ALA A 138 -7.12 -17.86 4.53
CA ALA A 138 -6.78 -19.19 4.01
C ALA A 138 -7.49 -19.45 2.66
N LEU A 139 -8.78 -19.10 2.57
CA LEU A 139 -9.56 -19.22 1.33
C LEU A 139 -9.01 -18.31 0.22
N ASP A 140 -8.72 -17.04 0.52
CA ASP A 140 -8.17 -16.06 -0.43
C ASP A 140 -6.81 -16.51 -1.00
N ARG A 141 -5.99 -17.19 -0.19
CA ARG A 141 -4.70 -17.76 -0.61
C ARG A 141 -4.80 -19.15 -1.25
N GLY A 142 -6.00 -19.70 -1.37
CA GLY A 142 -6.22 -21.04 -1.92
C GLY A 142 -5.68 -22.17 -1.04
N ARG A 143 -5.59 -21.97 0.27
CA ARG A 143 -5.12 -22.97 1.26
C ARG A 143 -6.28 -23.84 1.73
N THR A 144 -6.83 -24.64 0.81
CA THR A 144 -8.05 -25.42 1.05
C THR A 144 -7.96 -26.36 2.24
N GLU A 145 -6.86 -27.12 2.39
CA GLU A 145 -6.68 -28.05 3.51
C GLU A 145 -6.64 -27.31 4.86
N VAL A 146 -6.00 -26.14 4.91
CA VAL A 146 -6.00 -25.29 6.11
C VAL A 146 -7.39 -24.72 6.39
N ALA A 147 -8.14 -24.31 5.36
CA ALA A 147 -9.52 -23.86 5.53
C ALA A 147 -10.43 -24.98 6.08
N GLU A 148 -10.26 -26.22 5.60
CA GLU A 148 -10.96 -27.38 6.11
C GLU A 148 -10.62 -27.66 7.59
N LEU A 149 -9.34 -27.55 7.98
CA LEU A 149 -8.92 -27.67 9.37
C LEU A 149 -9.55 -26.60 10.27
N LEU A 150 -9.53 -25.34 9.82
CA LEU A 150 -10.13 -24.23 10.55
C LEU A 150 -11.63 -24.49 10.78
N LEU A 151 -12.36 -24.92 9.73
CA LEU A 151 -13.78 -25.27 9.83
C LEU A 151 -14.02 -26.45 10.78
N ALA A 152 -13.17 -27.48 10.74
CA ALA A 152 -13.27 -28.64 11.62
C ALA A 152 -13.10 -28.27 13.10
N HIS A 153 -12.31 -27.24 13.40
CA HIS A 153 -12.10 -26.73 14.75
C HIS A 153 -13.09 -25.62 15.15
N GLY A 154 -14.11 -25.36 14.34
CA GLY A 154 -15.19 -24.44 14.68
C GLY A 154 -14.98 -23.00 14.19
N ALA A 155 -14.11 -22.79 13.18
CA ALA A 155 -14.14 -21.55 12.43
C ALA A 155 -15.53 -21.38 11.82
N THR A 156 -16.15 -20.24 12.09
CA THR A 156 -17.38 -19.86 11.42
C THR A 156 -17.01 -19.09 10.16
N PRO A 157 -17.60 -19.42 9.00
CA PRO A 157 -17.58 -18.50 7.87
C PRO A 157 -18.21 -17.20 8.36
N THR A 158 -17.38 -16.20 8.64
CA THR A 158 -17.89 -14.85 8.79
C THR A 158 -18.59 -14.54 7.46
N ALA A 159 -19.87 -14.15 7.52
CA ALA A 159 -20.46 -13.42 6.41
C ALA A 159 -19.41 -12.36 6.02
N PRO A 160 -19.17 -12.11 4.70
CA PRO A 160 -18.31 -11.00 4.32
C PRO A 160 -18.74 -9.84 5.20
N ALA A 161 -17.77 -9.23 5.93
CA ALA A 161 -18.07 -8.11 6.81
C ALA A 161 -19.09 -7.25 6.06
N PRO A 162 -20.23 -6.86 6.66
CA PRO A 162 -21.16 -5.95 5.96
C PRO A 162 -20.26 -4.87 5.41
N GLU A 163 -20.16 -4.77 4.07
CA GLU A 163 -19.08 -4.03 3.41
C GLU A 163 -18.93 -2.76 4.23
N SER A 164 -17.80 -2.60 4.94
CA SER A 164 -17.52 -1.30 5.56
C SER A 164 -17.84 -0.32 4.45
N PRO A 165 -18.81 0.59 4.63
CA PRO A 165 -19.46 1.26 3.51
C PRO A 165 -18.35 1.72 2.59
N VAL A 166 -18.30 1.11 1.38
CA VAL A 166 -17.12 1.21 0.50
C VAL A 166 -16.79 2.68 0.45
N THR A 167 -15.60 3.03 0.93
CA THR A 167 -15.29 4.44 1.07
C THR A 167 -15.31 5.06 -0.31
N LEU A 168 -15.63 6.36 -0.41
CA LEU A 168 -15.59 7.09 -1.68
C LEU A 168 -14.33 6.77 -2.50
N ARG A 169 -13.18 6.73 -1.81
CA ARG A 169 -11.88 6.44 -2.41
C ARG A 169 -11.80 5.02 -2.96
N GLU A 170 -12.27 4.03 -2.23
CA GLU A 170 -12.33 2.63 -2.68
C GLU A 170 -13.29 2.46 -3.87
N GLU A 171 -14.42 3.18 -3.91
CA GLU A 171 -15.33 3.15 -5.05
C GLU A 171 -14.66 3.70 -6.32
N ILE A 172 -13.89 4.79 -6.19
CA ILE A 172 -13.10 5.36 -7.29
C ILE A 172 -12.00 4.38 -7.74
N VAL A 173 -11.25 3.80 -6.80
CA VAL A 173 -10.22 2.80 -7.12
C VAL A 173 -10.82 1.59 -7.84
N ARG A 174 -11.97 1.08 -7.35
CA ARG A 174 -12.70 -0.02 -7.96
C ARG A 174 -13.20 0.31 -9.36
N HIS A 175 -13.66 1.54 -9.61
CA HIS A 175 -14.05 1.99 -10.95
C HIS A 175 -12.91 1.86 -11.95
N PHE A 176 -11.71 2.36 -11.62
CA PHE A 176 -10.53 2.20 -12.49
C PHE A 176 -10.11 0.74 -12.62
N ALA A 177 -10.11 -0.02 -11.53
CA ALA A 177 -9.77 -1.44 -11.53
C ALA A 177 -10.64 -2.26 -12.50
N LEU A 178 -11.96 -1.98 -12.52
CA LEU A 178 -12.92 -2.71 -13.35
C LEU A 178 -12.92 -2.28 -14.82
N ARG A 179 -12.58 -1.02 -15.11
CA ARG A 179 -12.71 -0.46 -16.47
C ARG A 179 -11.41 -0.37 -17.25
N ILE A 180 -10.29 -0.21 -16.56
CA ILE A 180 -8.97 -0.03 -17.18
C ILE A 180 -8.10 -1.26 -16.91
N GLY A 181 -7.89 -1.61 -15.65
CA GLY A 181 -7.05 -2.72 -15.24
C GLY A 181 -6.62 -2.65 -13.77
N PRO A 182 -5.91 -3.68 -13.26
CA PRO A 182 -5.51 -3.75 -11.85
C PRO A 182 -4.77 -2.50 -11.37
N VAL A 183 -5.17 -1.96 -10.22
CA VAL A 183 -4.50 -0.83 -9.58
C VAL A 183 -3.38 -1.36 -8.67
N GLU A 184 -2.21 -0.72 -8.68
CA GLU A 184 -1.12 -1.07 -7.77
C GLU A 184 -1.59 -0.98 -6.31
N PRO A 185 -1.24 -1.94 -5.43
CA PRO A 185 -1.75 -1.97 -4.05
C PRO A 185 -1.37 -0.77 -3.19
N LEU A 186 -0.24 -0.13 -3.51
CA LEU A 186 0.28 1.01 -2.77
C LEU A 186 0.03 2.29 -3.57
N SER A 187 -0.78 3.19 -3.01
CA SER A 187 -0.91 4.56 -3.49
C SER A 187 0.21 5.44 -2.96
N ILE A 188 0.60 6.45 -3.72
CA ILE A 188 1.54 7.48 -3.27
C ILE A 188 0.78 8.51 -2.43
N ALA A 189 0.85 8.37 -1.11
CA ALA A 189 0.19 9.24 -0.13
C ALA A 189 0.98 10.53 0.15
N GLU A 190 0.29 11.56 0.63
CA GLU A 190 0.90 12.81 1.12
C GLU A 190 1.43 12.64 2.53
N ILE A 191 2.59 13.23 2.81
CA ILE A 191 3.18 13.25 4.15
C ILE A 191 2.43 14.25 5.05
N VAL A 192 2.07 15.42 4.50
CA VAL A 192 1.30 16.45 5.17
C VAL A 192 0.18 16.89 4.22
N PRO A 193 -1.08 16.51 4.47
CA PRO A 193 -2.20 16.92 3.63
C PRO A 193 -2.59 18.38 3.87
N GLY A 194 -3.12 19.02 2.82
CA GLY A 194 -3.75 20.34 2.87
C GLY A 194 -5.20 20.26 3.38
N GLU A 195 -6.13 21.00 2.75
CA GLU A 195 -7.57 20.92 3.09
C GLU A 195 -8.20 19.55 2.77
N VAL A 196 -7.61 18.82 1.83
CA VAL A 196 -7.95 17.45 1.44
C VAL A 196 -6.69 16.59 1.47
N ALA A 197 -6.80 15.29 1.71
CA ALA A 197 -5.63 14.40 1.66
C ALA A 197 -5.55 13.69 0.30
N VAL A 198 -4.69 14.13 -0.61
CA VAL A 198 -4.65 13.63 -1.98
C VAL A 198 -3.71 12.43 -2.08
N SER A 199 -4.23 11.30 -2.55
CA SER A 199 -3.43 10.10 -2.86
C SER A 199 -3.40 9.89 -4.37
N VAL A 200 -2.25 9.50 -4.91
CA VAL A 200 -2.10 9.18 -6.34
C VAL A 200 -1.96 7.66 -6.49
N HIS A 201 -2.81 7.10 -7.35
CA HIS A 201 -2.87 5.67 -7.66
C HIS A 201 -2.29 5.40 -9.04
N ILE A 202 -1.81 4.17 -9.25
CA ILE A 202 -1.13 3.76 -10.48
C ILE A 202 -1.86 2.56 -11.07
N VAL A 203 -2.19 2.63 -12.36
CA VAL A 203 -2.55 1.47 -13.18
C VAL A 203 -1.38 1.21 -14.14
N PRO A 204 -0.66 0.09 -14.00
CA PRO A 204 0.50 -0.20 -14.82
C PRO A 204 0.08 -0.55 -16.26
N PRO A 205 0.96 -0.39 -17.26
CA PRO A 205 0.66 -0.76 -18.64
C PRO A 205 0.26 -2.23 -18.76
N ALA A 206 -0.76 -2.50 -19.56
CA ALA A 206 -1.27 -3.85 -19.80
C ALA A 206 -1.53 -4.08 -21.30
N PRO A 207 -1.68 -5.34 -21.78
CA PRO A 207 -1.98 -5.60 -23.19
C PRO A 207 -3.22 -4.86 -23.73
N GLY A 208 -4.19 -4.53 -22.87
CA GLY A 208 -5.38 -3.76 -23.22
C GLY A 208 -5.20 -2.23 -23.20
N HIS A 209 -4.12 -1.72 -22.60
CA HIS A 209 -3.78 -0.30 -22.59
C HIS A 209 -2.25 -0.09 -22.49
N GLY A 210 -1.64 0.39 -23.57
CA GLY A 210 -0.18 0.55 -23.69
C GLY A 210 0.40 1.77 -22.96
N TYR A 211 -0.26 2.25 -21.91
CA TYR A 211 0.14 3.45 -21.16
C TYR A 211 0.00 3.21 -19.66
N LEU A 212 0.77 3.97 -18.88
CA LEU A 212 0.64 4.04 -17.44
C LEU A 212 -0.40 5.12 -17.09
N LEU A 213 -1.36 4.80 -16.22
CA LEU A 213 -2.38 5.75 -15.80
C LEU A 213 -2.17 6.13 -14.33
N LEU A 214 -2.15 7.44 -14.08
CA LEU A 214 -2.22 8.01 -12.74
C LEU A 214 -3.61 8.58 -12.51
N PHE A 215 -4.18 8.35 -11.34
CA PHE A 215 -5.40 9.04 -10.91
C PHE A 215 -5.36 9.42 -9.44
N THR A 216 -6.06 10.49 -9.08
CA THR A 216 -6.17 10.92 -7.69
C THR A 216 -7.36 10.28 -6.99
N THR A 217 -7.24 10.13 -5.68
CA THR A 217 -8.37 10.06 -4.76
C THR A 217 -8.17 11.08 -3.65
N GLY A 218 -9.27 11.65 -3.17
CA GLY A 218 -9.29 12.55 -2.01
C GLY A 218 -9.58 14.00 -2.39
N MET A 219 -9.39 14.39 -3.66
CA MET A 219 -9.85 15.69 -4.14
C MET A 219 -11.37 15.81 -4.01
N SER A 220 -12.09 14.70 -4.23
CA SER A 220 -13.55 14.59 -4.15
C SER A 220 -14.10 14.35 -2.74
N ASP A 221 -13.24 14.22 -1.72
CA ASP A 221 -13.70 14.09 -0.32
C ASP A 221 -14.47 15.34 0.13
N ARG A 222 -14.20 16.48 -0.50
CA ARG A 222 -14.89 17.75 -0.27
C ARG A 222 -15.40 18.32 -1.59
N ALA A 223 -16.54 19.01 -1.53
CA ALA A 223 -17.09 19.69 -2.69
C ALA A 223 -16.26 20.91 -3.08
N LEU A 224 -16.00 21.06 -4.38
CA LEU A 224 -15.50 22.28 -5.00
C LEU A 224 -16.52 23.41 -4.88
N THR A 225 -16.04 24.66 -4.90
CA THR A 225 -16.90 25.84 -4.89
C THR A 225 -17.36 26.15 -6.31
N VAL A 226 -18.57 25.71 -6.65
CA VAL A 226 -19.21 25.92 -7.95
C VAL A 226 -20.26 27.05 -7.91
N PRO A 227 -20.51 27.74 -9.03
CA PRO A 227 -21.65 28.66 -9.15
C PRO A 227 -22.99 27.90 -9.17
N ALA A 228 -24.09 28.63 -8.89
CA ALA A 228 -25.43 28.06 -8.93
C ALA A 228 -25.77 27.48 -10.32
N GLY A 229 -26.36 26.28 -10.34
CA GLY A 229 -26.67 25.54 -11.58
C GLY A 229 -25.50 24.70 -12.12
N ARG A 230 -24.41 24.57 -11.36
CA ARG A 230 -23.25 23.72 -11.67
C ARG A 230 -22.98 22.69 -10.58
N GLU A 231 -24.01 22.26 -9.86
CA GLU A 231 -23.91 21.35 -8.72
C GLU A 231 -23.33 19.96 -9.10
N ASP A 232 -23.44 19.57 -10.37
CA ASP A 232 -22.86 18.33 -10.92
C ASP A 232 -21.33 18.39 -11.08
N ASP A 233 -20.74 19.59 -11.01
CA ASP A 233 -19.29 19.81 -11.14
C ASP A 233 -18.57 19.91 -9.78
N ARG A 234 -19.26 19.60 -8.67
CA ARG A 234 -18.75 19.76 -7.31
C ARG A 234 -17.71 18.74 -6.90
N TYR A 235 -17.67 17.57 -7.53
CA TYR A 235 -16.77 16.50 -7.13
C TYR A 235 -15.94 16.05 -8.32
N ALA A 236 -14.62 16.18 -8.19
CA ALA A 236 -13.69 15.87 -9.25
C ALA A 236 -12.51 15.07 -8.73
N GLU A 237 -11.93 14.26 -9.61
CA GLU A 237 -10.61 13.67 -9.46
C GLU A 237 -9.83 13.90 -10.75
N LEU A 238 -8.51 13.88 -10.64
CA LEU A 238 -7.60 14.14 -11.74
C LEU A 238 -7.02 12.84 -12.28
N VAL A 239 -6.87 12.76 -13.60
CA VAL A 239 -6.32 11.62 -14.32
C VAL A 239 -5.20 12.09 -15.24
N LEU A 240 -4.12 11.31 -15.34
CA LEU A 240 -2.96 11.65 -16.16
C LEU A 240 -2.39 10.39 -16.79
N LEU A 241 -2.18 10.43 -18.11
CA LEU A 241 -1.71 9.28 -18.89
C LEU A 241 -0.23 9.48 -19.24
N LEU A 242 0.60 8.51 -18.90
CA LEU A 242 2.05 8.53 -19.11
C LEU A 242 2.48 7.41 -20.06
N PRO A 243 3.62 7.58 -20.76
CA PRO A 243 4.26 6.51 -21.52
C PRO A 243 4.47 5.25 -20.67
N SER A 244 4.40 4.07 -21.30
CA SER A 244 4.51 2.79 -20.60
C SER A 244 5.85 2.55 -19.89
N ASP A 245 6.90 3.24 -20.33
CA ASP A 245 8.25 3.13 -19.79
C ASP A 245 8.57 4.16 -18.68
N TRP A 246 7.59 5.01 -18.31
CA TRP A 246 7.74 6.03 -17.27
C TRP A 246 8.13 5.40 -15.93
N LYS A 247 9.14 5.96 -15.26
CA LYS A 247 9.69 5.39 -14.02
C LYS A 247 9.05 6.04 -12.79
N LEU A 248 8.40 5.22 -11.97
CA LEU A 248 7.77 5.61 -10.70
C LEU A 248 8.36 4.79 -9.54
N ASN A 249 9.66 4.95 -9.28
CA ASN A 249 10.33 4.38 -8.11
C ASN A 249 10.81 5.52 -7.18
N PRO A 250 11.15 5.23 -5.90
CA PRO A 250 11.53 6.28 -4.96
C PRO A 250 12.64 7.22 -5.47
N ASP A 251 13.64 6.67 -6.17
CA ASP A 251 14.76 7.45 -6.72
C ASP A 251 14.32 8.35 -7.88
N SER A 252 13.42 7.88 -8.75
CA SER A 252 12.91 8.67 -9.88
C SER A 252 11.89 9.72 -9.46
N LEU A 253 11.18 9.52 -8.34
CA LEU A 253 10.29 10.52 -7.76
C LEU A 253 11.05 11.73 -7.20
N ALA A 254 12.32 11.54 -6.81
CA ALA A 254 13.22 12.63 -6.42
C ALA A 254 13.80 13.38 -7.65
N ASP A 255 13.77 12.79 -8.85
CA ASP A 255 14.15 13.45 -10.11
C ASP A 255 12.99 14.33 -10.62
N SER A 256 13.25 15.62 -10.81
CA SER A 256 12.26 16.59 -11.31
C SER A 256 11.67 16.20 -12.67
N ARG A 257 12.37 15.38 -13.47
CA ARG A 257 11.88 14.93 -14.79
C ARG A 257 10.77 13.89 -14.72
N SER A 258 10.72 13.07 -13.65
CA SER A 258 9.70 12.02 -13.50
C SER A 258 8.70 12.33 -12.38
N GLY A 259 9.12 13.07 -11.34
CA GLY A 259 8.28 13.42 -10.19
C GLY A 259 7.26 14.55 -10.44
N TRP A 260 7.51 15.42 -11.43
CA TRP A 260 6.65 16.61 -11.66
C TRP A 260 5.18 16.24 -11.89
N ALA A 261 4.89 15.12 -12.56
CA ALA A 261 3.52 14.72 -12.88
C ALA A 261 2.69 14.47 -11.60
N ILE A 262 3.29 13.81 -10.61
CA ILE A 262 2.65 13.54 -9.31
C ILE A 262 2.54 14.83 -8.49
N GLU A 263 3.59 15.65 -8.49
CA GLU A 263 3.60 16.94 -7.81
C GLU A 263 2.49 17.86 -8.34
N TRP A 264 2.32 17.92 -9.65
CA TRP A 264 1.30 18.74 -10.30
C TRP A 264 -0.12 18.19 -10.13
N LEU A 265 -0.32 16.87 -10.13
CA LEU A 265 -1.62 16.29 -9.76
C LEU A 265 -2.05 16.73 -8.36
N ARG A 266 -1.13 16.70 -7.37
CA ARG A 266 -1.41 17.18 -6.01
C ARG A 266 -1.67 18.68 -5.97
N ARG A 267 -0.76 19.48 -6.54
CA ARG A 267 -0.91 20.94 -6.57
C ARG A 267 -2.22 21.37 -7.23
N ALA A 268 -2.58 20.77 -8.35
CA ALA A 268 -3.83 21.05 -9.03
C ALA A 268 -5.05 20.65 -8.18
N ALA A 269 -5.02 19.50 -7.51
CA ALA A 269 -6.10 19.06 -6.63
C ALA A 269 -6.32 20.02 -5.44
N HIS A 270 -5.24 20.49 -4.80
CA HIS A 270 -5.33 21.45 -3.70
C HIS A 270 -5.75 22.84 -4.15
N PHE A 271 -5.27 23.31 -5.31
CA PHE A 271 -5.52 24.65 -5.84
C PHE A 271 -7.01 25.04 -5.79
N PHE A 272 -7.90 24.14 -6.22
CA PHE A 272 -9.34 24.45 -6.28
C PHE A 272 -9.97 24.61 -4.89
N HIS A 273 -9.49 23.86 -3.89
CA HIS A 273 -9.96 23.99 -2.50
C HIS A 273 -9.40 25.26 -1.84
N GLU A 274 -8.10 25.50 -1.97
CA GLU A 274 -7.40 26.65 -1.40
C GLU A 274 -7.95 27.98 -1.94
N HIS A 275 -8.18 28.05 -3.25
CA HIS A 275 -8.72 29.24 -3.90
C HIS A 275 -10.26 29.29 -3.90
N ARG A 276 -10.92 28.29 -3.30
CA ARG A 276 -12.39 28.17 -3.26
C ARG A 276 -13.02 28.39 -4.64
N THR A 277 -12.56 27.61 -5.60
CA THR A 277 -13.02 27.66 -6.99
C THR A 277 -13.27 26.24 -7.52
N TRP A 278 -13.56 26.14 -8.81
CA TRP A 278 -13.85 24.90 -9.52
C TRP A 278 -13.13 24.92 -10.87
N ILE A 279 -13.11 23.79 -11.58
CA ILE A 279 -12.34 23.63 -12.82
C ILE A 279 -12.92 24.51 -13.94
N GLY A 280 -14.25 24.58 -14.03
CA GLY A 280 -14.95 25.26 -15.12
C GLY A 280 -15.87 24.30 -15.87
N PRO A 281 -16.68 24.81 -16.82
CA PRO A 281 -17.66 24.00 -17.53
C PRO A 281 -16.98 23.07 -18.56
N GLY A 282 -16.58 21.89 -18.11
CA GLY A 282 -15.96 20.85 -18.94
C GLY A 282 -14.45 21.00 -19.12
N TYR A 283 -13.86 22.17 -18.83
CA TYR A 283 -12.41 22.34 -18.81
C TYR A 283 -11.98 23.51 -17.90
N GLY A 284 -10.68 23.54 -17.56
CA GLY A 284 -9.98 24.62 -16.86
C GLY A 284 -8.49 24.62 -17.21
N ILE A 285 -7.80 25.73 -16.93
CA ILE A 285 -6.35 25.84 -17.16
C ILE A 285 -5.66 26.38 -15.90
N LEU A 286 -4.59 25.71 -15.48
CA LEU A 286 -3.72 26.12 -14.39
C LEU A 286 -2.35 26.50 -14.94
N ALA A 287 -1.91 27.73 -14.72
CA ALA A 287 -0.56 28.18 -15.06
C ALA A 287 0.37 28.05 -13.84
N ASN A 288 1.64 27.77 -14.08
CA ASN A 288 2.65 27.81 -13.03
C ASN A 288 3.10 29.24 -12.73
N GLY A 289 2.31 29.93 -11.91
CA GLY A 289 2.58 31.30 -11.49
C GLY A 289 2.08 32.36 -12.48
N SER A 290 2.37 33.62 -12.13
CA SER A 290 2.04 34.80 -12.93
C SER A 290 3.22 35.77 -12.88
N PRO A 291 4.03 35.88 -13.95
CA PRO A 291 3.87 35.24 -15.27
C PRO A 291 4.09 33.71 -15.23
N PRO A 292 3.54 32.96 -16.21
CA PRO A 292 3.73 31.50 -16.31
C PRO A 292 5.21 31.12 -16.43
N GLN A 293 5.59 30.05 -15.73
CA GLN A 293 6.93 29.47 -15.73
C GLN A 293 6.87 27.98 -16.11
N PRO A 294 7.98 27.36 -16.54
CA PRO A 294 8.00 25.92 -16.82
C PRO A 294 7.48 25.07 -15.65
N LEU A 295 6.68 24.04 -15.92
CA LEU A 295 6.11 23.14 -14.90
C LEU A 295 7.20 22.42 -14.09
N ALA A 296 8.36 22.15 -14.71
CA ALA A 296 9.56 21.65 -14.05
C ALA A 296 10.80 22.09 -14.84
N PRO A 297 12.01 22.06 -14.23
CA PRO A 297 13.24 22.37 -14.93
C PRO A 297 13.42 21.53 -16.20
N GLY A 298 13.55 22.19 -17.35
CA GLY A 298 13.77 21.54 -18.65
C GLY A 298 12.51 21.08 -19.38
N LEU A 299 11.31 21.26 -18.82
CA LEU A 299 10.06 21.04 -19.55
C LEU A 299 9.68 22.25 -20.39
N PRO A 300 9.13 22.05 -21.60
CA PRO A 300 8.69 23.15 -22.46
C PRO A 300 7.29 23.69 -22.09
N PHE A 301 6.61 23.06 -21.14
CA PHE A 301 5.23 23.39 -20.77
C PHE A 301 5.20 24.34 -19.58
N ASP A 302 4.27 25.29 -19.58
CA ASP A 302 4.08 26.26 -18.49
C ASP A 302 2.69 26.19 -17.81
N SER A 303 1.79 25.43 -18.41
CA SER A 303 0.38 25.37 -18.02
C SER A 303 -0.17 23.95 -18.12
N LEU A 304 -1.25 23.67 -17.41
CA LEU A 304 -1.99 22.42 -17.43
C LEU A 304 -3.42 22.69 -17.88
N LEU A 305 -3.84 22.04 -18.96
CA LEU A 305 -5.24 21.87 -19.31
C LEU A 305 -5.84 20.75 -18.45
N LEU A 306 -6.95 21.03 -17.80
CA LEU A 306 -7.79 20.03 -17.15
C LEU A 306 -9.08 19.96 -17.97
N PHE A 307 -9.39 18.81 -18.55
CA PHE A 307 -10.59 18.66 -19.37
C PHE A 307 -11.31 17.35 -19.06
N HIS A 308 -12.64 17.39 -19.08
CA HIS A 308 -13.47 16.22 -18.90
C HIS A 308 -13.75 15.56 -20.25
N PRO A 309 -13.23 14.35 -20.53
CA PRO A 309 -13.45 13.67 -21.81
C PRO A 309 -14.90 13.15 -21.90
N GLU A 310 -15.46 13.06 -23.10
CA GLU A 310 -16.83 12.57 -23.34
C GLU A 310 -16.99 11.04 -23.16
N SER A 311 -16.00 10.34 -22.60
CA SER A 311 -16.02 8.88 -22.46
C SER A 311 -16.82 8.41 -21.24
N GLY A 312 -17.47 7.25 -21.34
CA GLY A 312 -18.23 6.69 -20.21
C GLY A 312 -17.38 6.39 -18.97
N THR A 313 -16.05 6.25 -19.12
CA THR A 313 -15.09 6.10 -18.02
C THR A 313 -14.77 7.41 -17.31
N ALA A 314 -15.18 8.55 -17.86
CA ALA A 314 -14.88 9.88 -17.35
C ALA A 314 -15.67 10.29 -16.11
N GLN A 315 -16.59 9.45 -15.63
CA GLN A 315 -17.31 9.69 -14.38
C GLN A 315 -17.73 8.40 -13.69
N VAL A 316 -17.99 8.50 -12.38
CA VAL A 316 -18.59 7.43 -11.58
C VAL A 316 -19.64 8.03 -10.64
N ARG A 317 -20.79 7.34 -10.52
CA ARG A 317 -21.75 7.62 -9.45
C ARG A 317 -21.49 6.66 -8.31
N VAL A 318 -21.20 7.21 -7.14
CA VAL A 318 -20.85 6.45 -5.93
C VAL A 318 -22.07 6.20 -5.05
N ALA A 319 -21.95 5.30 -4.08
CA ALA A 319 -23.07 4.76 -3.30
C ALA A 319 -23.86 5.82 -2.54
N ASP A 320 -23.20 6.90 -2.09
CA ASP A 320 -23.85 8.03 -1.40
C ASP A 320 -24.57 9.01 -2.34
N GLY A 321 -24.61 8.71 -3.64
CA GLY A 321 -25.30 9.48 -4.67
C GLY A 321 -24.46 10.59 -5.30
N ARG A 322 -23.23 10.84 -4.82
CA ARG A 322 -22.33 11.78 -5.48
C ARG A 322 -21.93 11.28 -6.88
N GLU A 323 -21.76 12.22 -7.79
CA GLU A 323 -21.22 11.98 -9.11
C GLU A 323 -19.82 12.58 -9.15
N ILE A 324 -18.82 11.73 -9.36
CA ILE A 324 -17.40 12.11 -9.39
C ILE A 324 -16.98 12.19 -10.85
N ARG A 325 -16.55 13.38 -11.27
CA ARG A 325 -16.03 13.63 -12.63
C ARG A 325 -14.52 13.48 -12.66
N PHE A 326 -14.03 12.71 -13.62
CA PHE A 326 -12.61 12.58 -13.90
C PHE A 326 -12.20 13.63 -14.94
N TYR A 327 -11.21 14.45 -14.57
CA TYR A 327 -10.61 15.44 -15.44
C TYR A 327 -9.20 14.98 -15.84
N THR A 328 -9.00 14.85 -17.14
CA THR A 328 -7.69 14.55 -17.71
C THR A 328 -6.81 15.78 -17.65
N VAL A 329 -5.62 15.61 -17.10
CA VAL A 329 -4.57 16.64 -17.02
C VAL A 329 -3.64 16.50 -18.22
N TYR A 330 -3.46 17.58 -18.97
CA TYR A 330 -2.62 17.63 -20.15
C TYR A 330 -1.77 18.90 -20.17
N PRO A 331 -0.43 18.80 -20.28
CA PRO A 331 0.43 19.97 -20.23
C PRO A 331 0.35 20.76 -21.54
N LEU A 332 0.44 22.09 -21.45
CA LEU A 332 0.36 23.03 -22.57
C LEU A 332 1.67 23.79 -22.76
N HIS A 333 2.04 24.02 -24.02
CA HIS A 333 3.08 24.99 -24.40
C HIS A 333 2.58 26.43 -24.20
N PRO A 334 3.51 27.39 -24.02
CA PRO A 334 3.15 28.80 -23.86
C PRO A 334 2.31 29.37 -25.01
N ASP A 335 2.53 28.92 -26.25
CA ASP A 335 1.80 29.37 -27.44
C ASP A 335 0.40 28.73 -27.57
N GLU A 336 0.22 27.49 -27.09
CA GLU A 336 -1.08 26.84 -26.91
C GLU A 336 -1.92 27.59 -25.86
N ARG A 337 -1.29 27.96 -24.74
CA ARG A 337 -1.93 28.81 -23.73
C ARG A 337 -2.29 30.18 -24.31
N PHE A 338 -1.39 30.79 -25.08
CA PHE A 338 -1.64 32.05 -25.77
C PHE A 338 -2.83 31.94 -26.73
N LEU A 339 -2.93 30.85 -27.51
CA LEU A 339 -4.06 30.61 -28.42
C LEU A 339 -5.39 30.61 -27.66
N GLU A 340 -5.50 29.91 -26.54
CA GLU A 340 -6.72 29.88 -25.74
C GLU A 340 -7.11 31.27 -25.23
N THR A 341 -6.15 32.06 -24.78
CA THR A 341 -6.43 33.40 -24.25
C THR A 341 -6.91 34.37 -25.33
N HIS A 342 -6.55 34.16 -26.60
CA HIS A 342 -6.85 35.08 -27.71
C HIS A 342 -8.00 34.60 -28.62
N GLN A 343 -8.14 33.29 -28.81
CA GLN A 343 -9.13 32.68 -29.71
C GLN A 343 -10.14 31.79 -28.98
N GLY A 344 -9.97 31.61 -27.67
CA GLY A 344 -10.88 30.84 -26.84
C GLY A 344 -10.57 29.34 -26.81
N PRO A 345 -11.27 28.61 -25.93
CA PRO A 345 -10.98 27.21 -25.65
C PRO A 345 -11.33 26.26 -26.79
N ALA A 346 -12.36 26.57 -27.60
CA ALA A 346 -12.74 25.74 -28.73
C ALA A 346 -11.60 25.64 -29.75
N ALA A 347 -10.92 26.76 -30.03
CA ALA A 347 -9.78 26.80 -30.93
C ALA A 347 -8.60 25.97 -30.39
N LEU A 348 -8.33 26.04 -29.08
CA LEU A 348 -7.30 25.21 -28.44
C LEU A 348 -7.64 23.72 -28.54
N LEU A 349 -8.86 23.33 -28.17
CA LEU A 349 -9.28 21.93 -28.20
C LEU A 349 -9.30 21.36 -29.62
N GLU A 350 -9.68 22.14 -30.64
CA GLU A 350 -9.60 21.73 -32.04
C GLU A 350 -8.15 21.47 -32.47
N ARG A 351 -7.20 22.32 -32.06
CA ARG A 351 -5.77 22.11 -32.34
C ARG A 351 -5.21 20.90 -31.60
N LEU A 352 -5.66 20.67 -30.38
CA LEU A 352 -5.25 19.52 -29.59
C LEU A 352 -5.96 18.24 -29.97
N ALA A 353 -7.09 18.26 -30.71
CA ALA A 353 -7.94 17.08 -30.94
C ALA A 353 -7.21 15.79 -31.37
N PRO A 354 -6.19 15.82 -32.28
CA PRO A 354 -5.42 14.62 -32.62
C PRO A 354 -4.65 14.04 -31.43
N GLN A 355 -4.18 14.90 -30.53
CA GLN A 355 -3.41 14.54 -29.34
C GLN A 355 -4.32 14.28 -28.12
N ALA A 356 -5.45 14.98 -28.01
CA ALA A 356 -6.44 14.88 -26.95
C ALA A 356 -7.35 13.66 -27.08
N SER A 357 -7.44 13.06 -28.29
CA SER A 357 -8.14 11.79 -28.51
C SER A 357 -7.50 10.62 -27.74
N PHE A 358 -6.19 10.72 -27.45
CA PHE A 358 -5.47 9.76 -26.61
C PHE A 358 -4.33 10.48 -25.88
N PRO A 359 -4.63 11.17 -24.76
CA PRO A 359 -3.78 12.21 -24.17
C PRO A 359 -2.62 11.67 -23.34
N ILE A 360 -1.90 10.66 -23.86
CA ILE A 360 -0.62 10.22 -23.30
C ILE A 360 0.37 11.39 -23.40
N ILE A 361 0.99 11.74 -22.29
CA ILE A 361 1.95 12.84 -22.23
C ILE A 361 3.23 12.42 -22.95
N ASP A 362 3.56 13.15 -24.02
CA ASP A 362 4.88 13.18 -24.62
C ASP A 362 5.58 14.48 -24.21
N VAL A 363 6.61 14.38 -23.38
CA VAL A 363 7.37 15.55 -22.89
C VAL A 363 8.21 16.23 -23.97
N HIS A 364 8.38 15.58 -25.11
CA HIS A 364 9.13 16.07 -26.26
C HIS A 364 8.22 16.53 -27.41
N ARG A 365 6.90 16.49 -27.24
CA ARG A 365 5.96 16.90 -28.30
C ARG A 365 6.17 18.37 -28.69
N PRO A 366 6.10 18.71 -29.99
CA PRO A 366 6.02 20.10 -30.41
C PRO A 366 4.66 20.71 -29.99
N SER A 367 4.56 22.02 -30.11
CA SER A 367 3.29 22.73 -29.95
C SER A 367 2.29 22.31 -31.02
N ALA A 368 1.01 22.33 -30.69
CA ALA A 368 -0.09 22.18 -31.65
C ALA A 368 -0.41 23.48 -32.44
N VAL A 369 0.22 24.59 -32.07
CA VAL A 369 0.02 25.92 -32.70
C VAL A 369 1.07 26.22 -33.76
N GLY A 370 2.25 25.57 -33.70
CA GLY A 370 3.40 25.83 -34.57
C GLY A 370 4.15 24.60 -35.05
#